data_AF-A0AAQ3JJY3-F1
#
_entry.id   AF-A0AAQ3JJY3-F1
#
_cell.length_a   1.000
_cell.length_b   1.000
_cell.length_c   1.000
_cell.angle_alpha   90.00
_cell.angle_beta   90.00
_cell.angle_gamma   90.00
#
_symmetry.space_group_name_H-M   'P 1'
#
loop_
_entity.id
_entity.type
_entity.pdbx_description
1 polymer ?
#
loop_
_entity_poly.entity_id
_entity_poly.type
_entity_poly.pdbx_seq_one_letter_code
_entity_poly.pdbx_strand_id
1 'polypeptide(L)'
;MRFEKYGYTVEVDIETKKFKILNQYGEHVSGRIIRNVINDEICEFLLFDFLSTHSVSKITEDRYYKRVALNEKNEYIQLQAVKRQHSYFIQEYDNELMYIRSVYAGGIGKCDINEKMKEMYNVQHGLRADVLKSPFGDCTNKGISSKADCLLIVYEKGPFILRDIRDCVTVEKLQTRYGDHVRCKPIYRGSEWYADGGNFLYTIDSRFKEITGIEYPVPIHDHRVELF
;
A
#
# COMPACT_ATOMS: atom_id res chain seq x y z
N MET A 1 28.19 -2.91 -12.85
CA MET A 1 26.96 -3.57 -13.33
C MET A 1 25.77 -2.86 -12.76
N ARG A 2 24.69 -2.74 -13.53
CA ARG A 2 23.44 -2.10 -13.11
C ARG A 2 22.27 -2.97 -13.52
N PHE A 3 21.32 -3.16 -12.61
CA PHE A 3 20.12 -3.95 -12.82
C PHE A 3 18.92 -3.21 -12.26
N GLU A 4 17.82 -3.17 -13.01
CA GLU A 4 16.61 -2.45 -12.62
C GLU A 4 15.39 -3.35 -12.72
N LYS A 5 14.62 -3.45 -11.63
CA LYS A 5 13.39 -4.26 -11.58
C LYS A 5 12.49 -3.77 -10.45
N TYR A 6 11.18 -3.74 -10.67
CA TYR A 6 10.16 -3.33 -9.68
C TYR A 6 10.39 -1.94 -9.07
N GLY A 7 10.99 -1.00 -9.79
CA GLY A 7 11.32 0.33 -9.29
C GLY A 7 12.58 0.41 -8.43
N TYR A 8 13.33 -0.70 -8.32
CA TYR A 8 14.62 -0.75 -7.64
C TYR A 8 15.77 -0.82 -8.63
N THR A 9 16.89 -0.19 -8.27
CA THR A 9 18.17 -0.27 -8.97
C THR A 9 19.19 -0.94 -8.07
N VAL A 10 19.87 -1.97 -8.57
CA VAL A 10 21.05 -2.56 -7.94
C VAL A 10 22.28 -2.14 -8.73
N GLU A 11 23.21 -1.47 -8.06
CA GLU A 11 24.51 -1.11 -8.63
C GLU A 11 25.61 -1.91 -7.94
N VAL A 12 26.42 -2.59 -8.75
CA VAL A 12 27.57 -3.37 -8.28
C VAL A 12 28.82 -2.85 -8.97
N ASP A 13 29.80 -2.44 -8.17
CA ASP A 13 31.16 -2.17 -8.60
C ASP A 13 31.96 -3.48 -8.54
N ILE A 14 32.40 -3.97 -9.71
CA ILE A 14 33.10 -5.24 -9.83
C ILE A 14 34.49 -5.17 -9.20
N GLU A 15 35.19 -4.04 -9.34
CA GLU A 15 36.57 -3.86 -8.88
C GLU A 15 36.62 -3.79 -7.36
N THR A 16 35.75 -2.98 -6.77
CA THR A 16 35.72 -2.79 -5.30
C THR A 16 34.81 -3.79 -4.60
N LYS A 17 34.08 -4.62 -5.36
CA LYS A 17 33.04 -5.55 -4.91
C LYS A 17 31.95 -4.88 -4.05
N LYS A 18 31.80 -3.56 -4.15
CA LYS A 18 30.76 -2.83 -3.42
C LYS A 18 29.45 -2.94 -4.17
N PHE A 19 28.36 -3.02 -3.43
CA PHE A 19 27.02 -2.93 -4.00
C PHE A 19 26.17 -1.93 -3.24
N LYS A 20 25.15 -1.42 -3.92
CA LYS A 20 24.07 -0.65 -3.31
C LYS A 20 22.74 -0.95 -3.98
N ILE A 21 21.66 -0.90 -3.20
CA ILE A 21 20.28 -1.07 -3.63
C ILE A 21 19.56 0.25 -3.40
N LEU A 22 18.93 0.78 -4.44
CA LEU A 22 18.27 2.08 -4.44
C LEU A 22 16.84 1.97 -4.99
N ASN A 23 16.00 2.95 -4.64
CA ASN A 23 14.77 3.27 -5.36
C ASN A 23 14.56 4.79 -5.37
N GLN A 24 13.34 5.26 -5.66
CA GLN A 24 13.01 6.69 -5.68
C GLN A 24 13.22 7.43 -4.34
N TYR A 25 13.29 6.70 -3.22
CA TYR A 25 13.54 7.24 -1.89
C TYR A 25 15.02 7.25 -1.49
N GLY A 26 15.92 6.79 -2.37
CA GLY A 26 17.37 6.81 -2.17
C GLY A 26 17.99 5.43 -1.98
N GLU A 27 19.15 5.40 -1.34
CA GLU A 27 19.91 4.17 -1.03
C GLU A 27 19.37 3.50 0.24
N HIS A 28 19.04 2.21 0.16
CA HIS A 28 18.50 1.42 1.28
C HIS A 28 19.53 0.51 1.93
N VAL A 29 20.40 -0.07 1.11
CA VAL A 29 21.41 -1.02 1.54
C VAL A 29 22.67 -0.76 0.73
N SER A 30 23.80 -0.71 1.40
CA SER A 30 25.11 -0.85 0.78
C SER A 30 25.96 -1.86 1.52
N GLY A 31 26.86 -2.51 0.80
CA GLY A 31 27.69 -3.55 1.35
C GLY A 31 28.79 -4.00 0.43
N ARG A 32 29.41 -5.13 0.76
CA ARG A 32 30.46 -5.78 -0.03
C ARG A 32 30.09 -7.21 -0.36
N ILE A 33 30.36 -7.60 -1.59
CA ILE A 33 30.21 -8.96 -2.09
C ILE A 33 31.46 -9.76 -1.70
N ILE A 34 31.28 -10.82 -0.92
CA ILE A 34 32.37 -11.71 -0.48
C ILE A 34 32.68 -12.79 -1.55
N ARG A 35 31.85 -12.92 -2.58
CA ARG A 35 32.06 -13.90 -3.66
C ARG A 35 33.30 -13.59 -4.50
N ASN A 36 33.98 -14.64 -4.94
CA ASN A 36 35.16 -14.55 -5.80
C ASN A 36 34.79 -14.14 -7.24
N VAL A 37 33.67 -14.64 -7.75
CA VAL A 37 33.15 -14.32 -9.07
C VAL A 37 31.86 -13.51 -8.94
N ILE A 38 31.82 -12.38 -9.64
CA ILE A 38 30.64 -11.54 -9.82
C ILE A 38 30.09 -11.85 -11.22
N ASN A 39 28.88 -12.39 -11.29
CA ASN A 39 28.17 -12.70 -12.54
C ASN A 39 26.85 -11.90 -12.63
N ASP A 40 26.20 -11.94 -13.78
CA ASP A 40 24.98 -11.16 -14.06
C ASP A 40 23.82 -11.47 -13.11
N GLU A 41 23.75 -12.69 -12.60
CA GLU A 41 22.72 -13.13 -11.64
C GLU A 41 22.87 -12.50 -10.25
N ILE A 42 24.05 -11.99 -9.89
CA ILE A 42 24.28 -11.49 -8.53
C ILE A 42 23.39 -10.29 -8.19
N CYS A 43 23.14 -9.43 -9.17
CA CYS A 43 22.31 -8.24 -8.99
C CYS A 43 20.86 -8.66 -8.70
N GLU A 44 20.36 -9.66 -9.42
CA GLU A 44 19.02 -10.18 -9.22
C GLU A 44 18.90 -10.90 -7.87
N PHE A 45 19.90 -11.68 -7.47
CA PHE A 45 19.93 -12.30 -6.14
C PHE A 45 19.92 -11.26 -5.01
N LEU A 46 20.76 -10.22 -5.09
CA LEU A 46 20.79 -9.13 -4.11
C LEU A 46 19.44 -8.41 -4.01
N LEU A 47 18.79 -8.17 -5.14
CA LEU A 47 17.46 -7.58 -5.14
C LEU A 47 16.42 -8.50 -4.49
N PHE A 48 16.39 -9.78 -4.84
CA PHE A 48 15.42 -10.71 -4.27
C PHE A 48 15.60 -10.91 -2.77
N ASP A 49 16.84 -11.00 -2.29
CA ASP A 49 17.15 -11.06 -0.85
C ASP A 49 16.61 -9.82 -0.13
N PHE A 50 16.87 -8.63 -0.68
CA PHE A 50 16.32 -7.38 -0.15
C PHE A 50 14.79 -7.38 -0.13
N LEU A 51 14.14 -7.71 -1.24
CA LEU A 51 12.68 -7.73 -1.36
C LEU A 51 12.02 -8.75 -0.45
N SER A 52 12.68 -9.88 -0.15
CA SER A 52 12.15 -10.90 0.76
C SER A 52 11.90 -10.37 2.19
N THR A 53 12.62 -9.32 2.59
CA THR A 53 12.54 -8.70 3.92
C THR A 53 11.99 -7.27 3.91
N HIS A 54 11.83 -6.66 2.74
CA HIS A 54 11.36 -5.29 2.54
C HIS A 54 10.16 -5.22 1.58
N SER A 55 9.26 -6.21 1.67
CA SER A 55 7.97 -6.21 0.97
C SER A 55 6.82 -6.32 1.96
N VAL A 56 5.69 -5.70 1.62
CA VAL A 56 4.47 -5.83 2.43
C VAL A 56 3.91 -7.24 2.27
N SER A 57 3.82 -7.95 3.39
CA SER A 57 3.28 -9.31 3.44
C SER A 57 1.88 -9.34 2.84
N LYS A 58 1.52 -10.40 2.12
CA LYS A 58 0.13 -10.62 1.68
C LYS A 58 -0.75 -11.20 2.79
N ILE A 59 -0.14 -11.74 3.84
CA ILE A 59 -0.85 -12.31 4.98
C ILE A 59 -1.33 -11.17 5.87
N THR A 60 -2.64 -11.12 6.14
CA THR A 60 -3.31 -10.11 6.98
C THR A 60 -3.53 -10.58 8.43
N GLU A 61 -3.22 -11.85 8.72
CA GLU A 61 -3.36 -12.48 10.04
C GLU A 61 -2.24 -12.07 11.03
N ASP A 62 -2.49 -12.37 12.33
CA ASP A 62 -1.80 -11.97 13.58
C ASP A 62 -0.25 -12.00 13.63
N ARG A 63 0.44 -12.41 12.57
CA ARG A 63 1.90 -12.40 12.46
C ARG A 63 2.47 -11.01 12.13
N TYR A 64 1.72 -10.16 11.42
CA TYR A 64 2.20 -8.85 10.99
C TYR A 64 1.26 -7.73 11.46
N TYR A 65 1.76 -6.84 12.31
CA TYR A 65 1.03 -5.64 12.68
C TYR A 65 1.13 -4.62 11.55
N LYS A 66 0.03 -4.46 10.82
CA LYS A 66 -0.05 -3.51 9.70
C LYS A 66 -1.01 -2.37 9.98
N ARG A 67 -0.72 -1.20 9.44
CA ARG A 67 -1.61 -0.03 9.49
C ARG A 67 -1.54 0.74 8.19
N VAL A 68 -2.62 1.41 7.82
CA VAL A 68 -2.59 2.49 6.83
C VAL A 68 -2.53 3.81 7.60
N ALA A 69 -1.66 4.71 7.17
CA ALA A 69 -1.45 6.01 7.81
C ALA A 69 -1.31 7.12 6.76
N LEU A 70 -1.38 8.37 7.19
CA LEU A 70 -0.94 9.52 6.40
C LEU A 70 0.48 9.91 6.79
N ASN A 71 1.32 10.18 5.79
CA ASN A 71 2.65 10.77 6.00
C ASN A 71 2.55 12.30 6.21
N GLU A 72 3.70 12.95 6.42
CA GLU A 72 3.80 14.41 6.60
C GLU A 72 3.28 15.24 5.41
N LYS A 73 3.18 14.63 4.23
CA LYS A 73 2.66 15.25 2.99
C LYS A 73 1.16 14.97 2.78
N ASN A 74 0.48 14.34 3.74
CA ASN A 74 -0.89 13.84 3.61
C ASN A 74 -1.07 12.81 2.49
N GLU A 75 -0.04 12.03 2.20
CA GLU A 75 -0.12 10.88 1.30
C GLU A 75 -0.34 9.61 2.11
N TYR A 76 -1.19 8.72 1.62
CA TYR A 76 -1.41 7.43 2.25
C TYR A 76 -0.19 6.54 2.12
N ILE A 77 0.24 5.97 3.24
CA ILE A 77 1.34 5.02 3.35
C ILE A 77 0.87 3.72 4.01
N GLN A 78 1.50 2.63 3.63
CA GLN A 78 1.35 1.35 4.29
C GLN A 78 2.46 1.20 5.35
N LEU A 79 2.10 0.78 6.54
CA LEU A 79 3.01 0.46 7.63
C LEU A 79 3.00 -1.05 7.89
N GLN A 80 4.17 -1.63 8.15
CA GLN A 80 4.30 -3.02 8.60
C GLN A 80 5.34 -3.11 9.70
N ALA A 81 4.93 -3.54 10.89
CA ALA A 81 5.88 -3.84 11.95
C ALA A 81 6.56 -5.20 11.69
N VAL A 82 7.88 -5.22 11.81
CA VAL A 82 8.72 -6.41 11.72
C VAL A 82 9.55 -6.58 12.98
N LYS A 83 9.74 -7.84 13.37
CA LYS A 83 10.61 -8.22 14.50
C LYS A 83 12.02 -8.44 13.97
N ARG A 84 13.01 -7.77 14.57
CA ARG A 84 14.43 -8.01 14.30
C ARG A 84 15.14 -8.19 15.64
N GLN A 85 15.70 -9.37 15.86
CA GLN A 85 16.33 -9.77 17.13
C GLN A 85 15.36 -9.55 18.32
N HIS A 86 15.62 -8.55 19.16
CA HIS A 86 14.86 -8.22 20.36
C HIS A 86 14.04 -6.92 20.22
N SER A 87 13.85 -6.44 18.98
CA SER A 87 13.27 -5.12 18.71
C SER A 87 12.21 -5.17 17.61
N TYR A 88 11.25 -4.25 17.71
CA TYR A 88 10.33 -3.92 16.64
C TYR A 88 10.87 -2.78 15.79
N PHE A 89 10.68 -2.92 14.49
CA PHE A 89 10.87 -1.87 13.51
C PHE A 89 9.58 -1.71 12.71
N ILE A 90 9.20 -0.48 12.39
CA ILE A 90 8.07 -0.17 11.52
C ILE A 90 8.63 0.17 10.15
N GLN A 91 8.33 -0.67 9.16
CA GLN A 91 8.64 -0.41 7.76
C GLN A 91 7.53 0.44 7.14
N GLU A 92 7.93 1.50 6.46
CA GLU A 92 7.06 2.42 5.74
C GLU A 92 7.11 2.12 4.25
N TYR A 93 5.96 2.15 3.59
CA TYR A 93 5.80 1.93 2.17
C TYR A 93 4.85 2.96 1.58
N ASP A 94 5.11 3.36 0.34
CA ASP A 94 4.23 4.27 -0.38
C ASP A 94 2.93 3.60 -0.83
N ASN A 95 2.11 4.35 -1.57
CA ASN A 95 0.85 3.87 -2.12
C ASN A 95 1.01 2.90 -3.30
N GLU A 96 2.23 2.64 -3.77
CA GLU A 96 2.57 1.58 -4.73
C GLU A 96 3.21 0.35 -4.03
N LEU A 97 3.26 0.37 -2.69
CA LEU A 97 3.93 -0.61 -1.81
C LEU A 97 5.46 -0.64 -1.96
N MET A 98 6.07 0.44 -2.44
CA MET A 98 7.51 0.59 -2.50
C MET A 98 8.06 0.96 -1.14
N TYR A 99 9.12 0.27 -0.71
CA TYR A 99 9.76 0.51 0.58
C TYR A 99 10.39 1.90 0.66
N ILE A 100 10.04 2.66 1.70
CA ILE A 100 10.54 4.01 1.97
C ILE A 100 11.69 3.93 2.98
N ARG A 101 11.45 3.34 4.16
CA ARG A 101 12.41 3.25 5.26
C ARG A 101 11.91 2.34 6.38
N SER A 102 12.74 2.15 7.40
CA SER A 102 12.42 1.38 8.60
C SER A 102 12.80 2.17 9.84
N VAL A 103 11.83 2.36 10.75
CA VAL A 103 11.98 3.16 11.97
C VAL A 103 11.96 2.25 13.20
N TYR A 104 12.88 2.44 14.13
CA TYR A 104 12.89 1.70 15.39
C TYR A 104 11.67 2.06 16.24
N ALA A 105 10.93 1.06 16.73
CA ALA A 105 9.69 1.24 17.48
C ALA A 105 9.79 0.84 18.96
N GLY A 106 10.80 0.06 19.34
CA GLY A 106 11.01 -0.35 20.74
C GLY A 106 11.42 -1.81 20.89
N GLY A 107 11.72 -2.21 22.13
CA GLY A 107 12.06 -3.59 22.47
C GLY A 107 10.82 -4.49 22.54
N ILE A 108 10.95 -5.73 22.06
CA ILE A 108 9.88 -6.74 22.16
C ILE A 108 9.58 -7.02 23.65
N GLY A 109 8.30 -7.00 24.01
CA GLY A 109 7.84 -7.13 25.40
C GLY A 109 7.97 -5.87 26.25
N LYS A 110 8.55 -4.78 25.70
CA LYS A 110 8.67 -3.47 26.36
C LYS A 110 7.74 -2.40 25.78
N CYS A 111 7.15 -2.64 24.61
CA CYS A 111 6.15 -1.77 24.01
C CYS A 111 4.99 -2.58 23.41
N ASP A 112 3.79 -2.01 23.46
CA ASP A 112 2.68 -2.45 22.61
C ASP A 112 2.85 -1.80 21.23
N ILE A 113 3.14 -2.62 20.23
CA ILE A 113 3.41 -2.13 18.88
C ILE A 113 2.19 -1.46 18.24
N ASN A 114 0.95 -1.83 18.60
CA ASN A 114 -0.24 -1.19 18.07
C ASN A 114 -0.37 0.25 18.57
N GLU A 115 -0.18 0.45 19.88
CA GLU A 115 -0.20 1.78 20.49
C GLU A 115 0.98 2.61 20.00
N LYS A 116 2.17 2.00 19.91
CA LYS A 116 3.35 2.67 19.36
C LYS A 116 3.13 3.18 17.92
N MET A 117 2.49 2.39 17.06
CA MET A 117 2.16 2.83 15.70
C MET A 117 1.18 4.01 15.69
N LYS A 118 0.20 4.05 16.60
CA LYS A 118 -0.74 5.19 16.73
C LYS A 118 -0.06 6.44 17.29
N GLU A 119 0.91 6.28 18.18
CA GLU A 119 1.70 7.40 18.72
C GLU A 119 2.60 8.03 17.64
N MET A 120 3.19 7.20 16.78
CA MET A 120 4.20 7.64 15.80
C MET A 120 3.59 8.11 14.48
N TYR A 121 2.38 7.67 14.15
CA TYR A 121 1.78 7.88 12.84
C TYR A 121 0.32 8.29 12.95
N ASN A 122 -0.14 9.09 11.98
CA ASN A 122 -1.55 9.39 11.78
C ASN A 122 -2.27 8.17 11.18
N VAL A 123 -2.52 7.16 12.02
CA VAL A 123 -3.18 5.90 11.64
C VAL A 123 -4.62 6.17 11.25
N GLN A 124 -5.00 5.68 10.06
CA GLN A 124 -6.29 5.94 9.46
C GLN A 124 -7.35 4.90 9.86
N HIS A 125 -8.58 5.36 9.85
CA HIS A 125 -9.78 4.58 10.12
C HIS A 125 -10.65 4.50 8.86
N GLY A 126 -11.60 3.59 8.85
CA GLY A 126 -12.54 3.50 7.75
C GLY A 126 -13.84 2.76 8.06
N LEU A 127 -14.74 2.86 7.10
CA LEU A 127 -16.05 2.24 7.09
C LEU A 127 -16.04 1.06 6.11
N ARG A 128 -16.49 -0.10 6.56
CA ARG A 128 -16.63 -1.27 5.69
C ARG A 128 -17.84 -1.11 4.77
N ALA A 129 -17.64 -1.39 3.49
CA ALA A 129 -18.69 -1.45 2.49
C ALA A 129 -18.50 -2.64 1.55
N ASP A 130 -19.61 -3.18 1.07
CA ASP A 130 -19.64 -4.35 0.20
C ASP A 130 -19.47 -3.94 -1.27
N VAL A 131 -18.78 -4.80 -2.01
CA VAL A 131 -18.57 -4.64 -3.45
C VAL A 131 -19.69 -5.36 -4.20
N LEU A 132 -20.59 -4.58 -4.78
CA LEU A 132 -21.65 -5.07 -5.63
C LEU A 132 -21.10 -5.29 -7.05
N LYS A 133 -21.02 -6.55 -7.46
CA LYS A 133 -20.48 -6.93 -8.77
C LYS A 133 -21.48 -6.66 -9.90
N SER A 134 -20.99 -6.15 -11.03
CA SER A 134 -21.83 -5.98 -12.22
C SER A 134 -22.32 -7.33 -12.76
N PRO A 135 -23.62 -7.50 -13.02
CA PRO A 135 -24.13 -8.68 -13.72
C PRO A 135 -23.73 -8.72 -15.20
N PHE A 136 -23.26 -7.60 -15.77
CA PHE A 136 -22.83 -7.48 -17.17
C PHE A 136 -21.37 -7.88 -17.40
N GLY A 137 -20.69 -8.39 -16.37
CA GLY A 137 -19.29 -8.81 -16.43
C GLY A 137 -18.33 -7.85 -15.74
N ASP A 138 -17.18 -8.38 -15.34
CA ASP A 138 -16.12 -7.64 -14.66
C ASP A 138 -15.12 -7.07 -15.67
N CYS A 139 -15.24 -5.77 -15.94
CA CYS A 139 -14.36 -5.02 -16.83
C CYS A 139 -13.28 -4.22 -16.08
N THR A 140 -12.99 -4.53 -14.81
CA THR A 140 -12.03 -3.77 -13.98
C THR A 140 -10.56 -4.01 -14.39
N ASN A 141 -10.31 -5.01 -15.24
CA ASN A 141 -8.98 -5.53 -15.57
C ASN A 141 -8.18 -5.94 -14.32
N LYS A 142 -8.79 -6.78 -13.46
CA LYS A 142 -8.21 -7.26 -12.19
C LYS A 142 -7.98 -6.14 -11.16
N GLY A 143 -8.81 -5.10 -11.19
CA GLY A 143 -8.85 -4.04 -10.19
C GLY A 143 -9.12 -4.56 -8.77
N ILE A 144 -8.94 -3.71 -7.77
CA ILE A 144 -9.20 -4.05 -6.36
C ILE A 144 -10.63 -4.59 -6.18
N SER A 145 -11.60 -4.00 -6.89
CA SER A 145 -13.00 -4.38 -6.82
C SER A 145 -13.29 -5.72 -7.50
N SER A 146 -12.39 -6.31 -8.29
CA SER A 146 -12.56 -7.69 -8.80
C SER A 146 -12.22 -8.75 -7.76
N LYS A 147 -11.25 -8.45 -6.89
CA LYS A 147 -10.62 -9.40 -5.97
C LYS A 147 -11.29 -9.46 -4.59
N ALA A 148 -12.01 -8.40 -4.22
CA ALA A 148 -12.60 -8.26 -2.90
C ALA A 148 -14.13 -8.25 -2.97
N ASP A 149 -14.77 -8.84 -1.94
CA ASP A 149 -16.21 -8.74 -1.71
C ASP A 149 -16.56 -7.55 -0.81
N CYS A 150 -15.57 -7.01 -0.09
CA CYS A 150 -15.73 -5.80 0.72
C CYS A 150 -14.46 -4.95 0.70
N LEU A 151 -14.64 -3.64 0.78
CA LEU A 151 -13.57 -2.64 0.86
C LEU A 151 -13.79 -1.72 2.07
N LEU A 152 -12.74 -1.01 2.46
CA LEU A 152 -12.76 -0.03 3.53
C LEU A 152 -12.66 1.38 2.95
N ILE A 153 -13.71 2.18 3.13
CA ILE A 153 -13.72 3.60 2.80
C ILE A 153 -12.97 4.33 3.89
N VAL A 154 -11.91 5.07 3.54
CA VAL A 154 -11.19 5.88 4.51
C VAL A 154 -12.09 6.97 5.07
N TYR A 155 -12.21 6.97 6.39
CA TYR A 155 -13.08 7.87 7.11
C TYR A 155 -12.65 7.91 8.58
N GLU A 156 -12.30 9.09 9.06
CA GLU A 156 -11.74 9.31 10.40
C GLU A 156 -12.64 8.77 11.54
N LYS A 157 -13.96 8.94 11.42
CA LYS A 157 -14.94 8.41 12.40
C LYS A 157 -15.34 6.95 12.13
N GLY A 158 -14.59 6.27 11.26
CA GLY A 158 -14.78 4.87 10.92
C GLY A 158 -14.46 3.96 12.12
N PRO A 159 -15.24 2.89 12.34
CA PRO A 159 -15.03 2.01 13.49
C PRO A 159 -13.85 1.05 13.29
N PHE A 160 -13.37 0.89 12.06
CA PHE A 160 -12.31 -0.04 11.72
C PHE A 160 -10.99 0.68 11.51
N ILE A 161 -9.95 0.24 12.21
CA ILE A 161 -8.58 0.65 11.92
C ILE A 161 -8.15 0.00 10.61
N LEU A 162 -7.64 0.80 9.69
CA LEU A 162 -7.18 0.33 8.39
C LEU A 162 -5.86 -0.44 8.53
N ARG A 163 -5.80 -1.64 7.94
CA ARG A 163 -4.65 -2.54 8.07
C ARG A 163 -3.84 -2.65 6.79
N ASP A 164 -4.52 -2.82 5.66
CA ASP A 164 -3.89 -3.05 4.37
C ASP A 164 -4.43 -2.05 3.33
N ILE A 165 -3.54 -1.27 2.73
CA ILE A 165 -3.85 -0.22 1.76
C ILE A 165 -4.50 -0.79 0.49
N ARG A 166 -4.26 -2.07 0.21
CA ARG A 166 -4.84 -2.83 -0.91
C ARG A 166 -6.32 -3.13 -0.73
N ASP A 167 -6.91 -2.85 0.43
CA ASP A 167 -8.33 -3.02 0.72
C ASP A 167 -9.03 -1.66 0.91
N CYS A 168 -8.30 -0.55 0.71
CA CYS A 168 -8.76 0.79 1.07
C CYS A 168 -9.09 1.64 -0.16
N VAL A 169 -10.17 2.42 -0.04
CA VAL A 169 -10.64 3.37 -1.06
C VAL A 169 -10.94 4.73 -0.44
N THR A 170 -10.84 5.78 -1.23
CA THR A 170 -11.37 7.12 -0.91
C THR A 170 -12.65 7.37 -1.71
N VAL A 171 -13.45 8.33 -1.24
CA VAL A 171 -14.59 8.86 -2.00
C VAL A 171 -14.23 10.25 -2.50
N GLU A 172 -14.43 10.49 -3.78
CA GLU A 172 -14.22 11.78 -4.43
C GLU A 172 -15.55 12.32 -4.96
N LYS A 173 -15.80 13.61 -4.73
CA LYS A 173 -16.91 14.35 -5.34
C LYS A 173 -16.33 15.26 -6.41
N LEU A 174 -16.80 15.07 -7.64
CA LEU A 174 -16.33 15.79 -8.81
C LEU A 174 -17.47 16.62 -9.39
N GLN A 175 -17.23 17.89 -9.63
CA GLN A 175 -18.14 18.70 -10.43
C GLN A 175 -17.89 18.40 -11.91
N THR A 176 -18.85 17.79 -12.58
CA THR A 176 -18.80 17.60 -14.04
C THR A 176 -19.70 18.59 -14.74
N ARG A 177 -19.54 18.72 -16.07
CA ARG A 177 -20.49 19.47 -16.92
C ARG A 177 -21.93 18.95 -16.85
N TYR A 178 -22.14 17.74 -16.33
CA TYR A 178 -23.44 17.07 -16.19
C TYR A 178 -23.95 17.06 -14.74
N GLY A 179 -23.26 17.74 -13.83
CA GLY A 179 -23.59 17.80 -12.41
C GLY A 179 -22.57 17.08 -11.53
N ASP A 180 -22.93 16.92 -10.27
CA ASP A 180 -22.08 16.34 -9.23
C ASP A 180 -21.98 14.83 -9.44
N HIS A 181 -20.76 14.33 -9.51
CA HIS A 181 -20.45 12.93 -9.66
C HIS A 181 -19.67 12.44 -8.44
N VAL A 182 -20.11 11.36 -7.82
CA VAL A 182 -19.45 10.73 -6.68
C VAL A 182 -18.84 9.41 -7.15
N ARG A 183 -17.56 9.20 -6.85
CA ARG A 183 -16.85 7.96 -7.18
C ARG A 183 -16.00 7.47 -6.03
N CYS A 184 -15.74 6.16 -6.02
CA CYS A 184 -14.75 5.54 -5.16
C CYS A 184 -13.44 5.31 -5.92
N LYS A 185 -12.30 5.64 -5.32
CA LYS A 185 -10.96 5.46 -5.90
C LYS A 185 -10.08 4.61 -4.99
N PRO A 186 -9.41 3.56 -5.50
CA PRO A 186 -8.43 2.81 -4.73
C PRO A 186 -7.29 3.70 -4.25
N ILE A 187 -6.85 3.49 -3.01
CA ILE A 187 -5.66 4.17 -2.49
C ILE A 187 -4.40 3.51 -3.03
N TYR A 188 -4.37 2.18 -3.05
CA TYR A 188 -3.27 1.41 -3.63
C TYR A 188 -3.21 1.62 -5.15
N ARG A 189 -2.09 2.15 -5.62
CA ARG A 189 -1.78 2.36 -7.04
C ARG A 189 -0.80 1.30 -7.51
N GLY A 190 -1.32 0.09 -7.77
CA GLY A 190 -0.51 -0.96 -8.39
C GLY A 190 0.00 -0.57 -9.78
N SER A 191 0.98 -1.33 -10.29
CA SER A 191 1.57 -1.13 -11.62
C SER A 191 0.70 -1.60 -12.79
N GLU A 192 -0.44 -2.22 -12.52
CA GLU A 192 -1.37 -2.73 -13.53
C GLU A 192 -2.30 -1.61 -14.04
N TRP A 193 -2.58 -1.61 -15.34
CA TRP A 193 -3.58 -0.75 -15.96
C TRP A 193 -4.98 -1.26 -15.58
N TYR A 194 -5.59 -0.75 -14.52
CA TYR A 194 -6.98 -1.07 -14.27
C TYR A 194 -7.89 -0.24 -15.18
N ALA A 195 -9.08 -0.76 -15.47
CA ALA A 195 -10.12 -0.05 -16.20
C ALA A 195 -11.19 0.45 -15.23
N ASP A 196 -12.08 1.33 -15.69
CA ASP A 196 -13.09 1.98 -14.86
C ASP A 196 -14.09 1.02 -14.20
N GLY A 197 -14.04 -0.28 -14.55
CA GLY A 197 -14.86 -1.30 -13.94
C GLY A 197 -16.35 -1.09 -14.19
N GLY A 198 -17.16 -1.89 -13.50
CA GLY A 198 -18.61 -1.76 -13.45
C GLY A 198 -19.18 -2.11 -12.08
N ASN A 199 -18.30 -2.21 -11.07
CA ASN A 199 -18.67 -2.61 -9.72
C ASN A 199 -18.98 -1.37 -8.88
N PHE A 200 -19.82 -1.56 -7.86
CA PHE A 200 -20.26 -0.50 -6.99
C PHE A 200 -19.92 -0.79 -5.54
N LEU A 201 -19.75 0.25 -4.75
CA LEU A 201 -19.52 0.16 -3.32
C LEU A 201 -20.77 0.62 -2.58
N TYR A 202 -21.21 -0.18 -1.60
CA TYR A 202 -22.40 0.15 -0.81
C TYR A 202 -22.36 -0.42 0.60
N THR A 203 -22.98 0.29 1.54
CA THR A 203 -23.31 -0.24 2.87
C THR A 203 -24.58 0.42 3.37
N ILE A 204 -25.34 -0.31 4.19
CA ILE A 204 -26.55 0.21 4.87
C ILE A 204 -26.20 1.10 6.06
N ASP A 205 -24.93 1.22 6.43
CA ASP A 205 -24.48 2.06 7.53
C ASP A 205 -24.79 3.55 7.24
N SER A 206 -25.43 4.23 8.20
CA SER A 206 -25.85 5.63 8.04
C SER A 206 -24.70 6.59 7.77
N ARG A 207 -23.46 6.26 8.18
CA ARG A 207 -22.25 7.04 7.90
C ARG A 207 -21.89 7.05 6.42
N PHE A 208 -22.40 6.11 5.62
CA PHE A 208 -22.17 6.09 4.18
C PHE A 208 -22.66 7.37 3.51
N LYS A 209 -23.84 7.87 3.91
CA LYS A 209 -24.37 9.15 3.43
C LYS A 209 -23.54 10.34 3.86
N GLU A 210 -23.01 10.32 5.08
CA GLU A 210 -22.12 11.39 5.58
C GLU A 210 -20.84 11.47 4.72
N ILE A 211 -20.25 10.32 4.39
CA ILE A 211 -19.03 10.24 3.60
C ILE A 211 -19.29 10.60 2.13
N THR A 212 -20.29 9.98 1.51
CA THR A 212 -20.51 10.05 0.06
C THR A 212 -21.42 11.19 -0.36
N GLY A 213 -22.21 11.74 0.56
CA GLY A 213 -23.29 12.69 0.26
C GLY A 213 -24.52 12.05 -0.39
N ILE A 214 -24.54 10.73 -0.60
CA ILE A 214 -25.61 10.01 -1.28
C ILE A 214 -25.98 8.72 -0.53
N GLU A 215 -27.13 8.14 -0.86
CA GLU A 215 -27.63 6.91 -0.20
C GLU A 215 -27.60 5.67 -1.11
N TYR A 216 -27.20 5.83 -2.36
CA TYR A 216 -27.16 4.75 -3.34
C TYR A 216 -25.72 4.28 -3.61
N PRO A 217 -25.53 3.07 -4.18
CA PRO A 217 -24.20 2.53 -4.47
C PRO A 217 -23.34 3.48 -5.32
N VAL A 218 -22.06 3.62 -4.93
CA VAL A 218 -21.09 4.50 -5.58
C VAL A 218 -20.26 3.68 -6.57
N PRO A 219 -20.03 4.12 -7.82
CA PRO A 219 -19.16 3.40 -8.75
C PRO A 219 -17.70 3.35 -8.23
N ILE A 220 -17.06 2.19 -8.36
CA ILE A 220 -15.64 2.01 -8.04
C ILE A 220 -14.82 2.18 -9.31
N HIS A 221 -14.00 3.22 -9.34
CA HIS A 221 -13.09 3.51 -10.44
C HIS A 221 -11.75 2.84 -10.13
N ASP A 222 -11.59 1.57 -10.53
CA ASP A 222 -10.38 0.80 -10.23
C ASP A 222 -9.11 1.39 -10.87
N HIS A 223 -9.25 2.20 -11.92
CA HIS A 223 -8.15 2.73 -12.73
C HIS A 223 -7.28 3.81 -12.08
N ARG A 224 -6.03 3.92 -12.57
CA ARG A 224 -5.00 4.85 -12.10
C ARG A 224 -5.23 6.30 -12.59
N VAL A 225 -6.08 6.52 -13.59
CA VAL A 225 -6.13 7.79 -14.33
C VAL A 225 -7.13 8.76 -13.71
N GLU A 226 -6.69 10.00 -13.53
CA GLU A 226 -7.61 11.14 -13.38
C GLU A 226 -8.05 11.51 -14.80
N LEU A 227 -9.21 11.00 -15.23
CA LEU A 227 -9.82 11.50 -16.45
C LEU A 227 -10.12 12.99 -16.27
N PHE A 228 -9.55 13.76 -17.19
CA PHE A 228 -9.59 15.21 -17.35
C PHE A 228 -10.99 15.83 -17.20
#